data_AF-A0AAD4DTG5-F1
#
_entry.id   AF-A0AAD4DTG5-F1
#
_cell.length_a   1.000
_cell.length_b   1.000
_cell.length_c   1.000
_cell.angle_alpha   90.00
_cell.angle_beta   90.00
_cell.angle_gamma   90.00
#
_symmetry.space_group_name_H-M   'P 1'
#
loop_
_entity.id
_entity.type
_entity.pdbx_description
1 polymer ?
#
loop_
_entity_poly.entity_id
_entity_poly.type
_entity_poly.pdbx_seq_one_letter_code
_entity_poly.pdbx_strand_id
1 'polypeptide(L)'
;MAHTKQTSGKSTGGPAKRGELPLGSFKCVTGRGQKIIKSVNAKALPTGLDTIQSAIEGTLKPQIWNLWCLLCRDGAPIMYECSYCPRSLCERCLVIPEESQKDIKSDNIFFRCPGCHEVRDKRAGKDINTLYFGFEDVKGKPVLARPAVIHGRIELSSRSEICTIPVLILNFVLDSIDCLGSPACIMRDALHSYVPADYREIIFDVGTAHKAKQHAMSMAKLVTELEPHQVGHIEVFIHSHLETVRSDIWGGFKSTRTKGEGGDPVAYTISDFFMLVLAGGMADYIKGATLWMLVCGHMVRETDAFNDFKDCIKHYQI
;
A
#
# COMPACT_ATOMS: atom_id res chain seq x y z
N MET A 1 30.12 -11.47 -23.95
CA MET A 1 28.74 -10.97 -23.94
C MET A 1 28.76 -9.56 -24.51
N ALA A 2 28.10 -9.34 -25.66
CA ALA A 2 28.09 -8.03 -26.30
C ALA A 2 27.21 -7.08 -25.49
N HIS A 3 27.80 -6.02 -24.92
CA HIS A 3 27.02 -4.95 -24.29
C HIS A 3 26.35 -4.15 -25.41
N THR A 4 25.04 -4.33 -25.57
CA THR A 4 24.23 -3.44 -26.39
C THR A 4 24.27 -2.06 -25.77
N LYS A 5 24.98 -1.14 -26.42
CA LYS A 5 25.01 0.27 -26.03
C LYS A 5 23.61 0.84 -26.28
N GLN A 6 22.82 0.97 -25.22
CA GLN A 6 21.50 1.59 -25.28
C GLN A 6 21.70 3.08 -25.56
N THR A 7 21.70 3.47 -26.84
CA THR A 7 21.64 4.88 -27.22
C THR A 7 20.30 5.42 -26.75
N SER A 8 20.30 6.51 -25.99
CA SER A 8 19.07 7.16 -25.52
C SER A 8 18.17 7.42 -26.72
N GLY A 9 17.05 6.68 -26.81
CA GLY A 9 16.01 6.98 -27.78
C GLY A 9 15.58 8.44 -27.61
N LYS A 10 15.26 9.11 -28.71
CA LYS A 10 14.65 10.44 -28.66
C LYS A 10 13.45 10.37 -27.72
N SER A 11 13.44 11.22 -26.69
CA SER A 11 12.31 11.35 -25.78
C SER A 11 11.02 11.47 -26.59
N THR A 12 10.02 10.64 -26.28
CA THR A 12 8.71 10.70 -26.93
C THR A 12 7.87 11.89 -26.42
N GLY A 13 8.33 12.61 -25.38
CA GLY A 13 7.73 13.86 -24.94
C GLY A 13 8.18 15.01 -25.84
N GLY A 14 7.31 15.44 -26.75
CA GLY A 14 7.49 16.71 -27.46
C GLY A 14 7.23 17.92 -26.55
N PRO A 15 7.54 19.15 -27.02
CA PRO A 15 7.17 20.36 -26.30
C PRO A 15 5.64 20.46 -26.18
N ALA A 16 5.17 20.90 -25.02
CA ALA A 16 3.74 21.11 -24.73
C ALA A 16 3.48 22.55 -24.28
N LYS A 17 2.31 23.10 -24.62
CA LYS A 17 1.93 24.44 -24.15
C LYS A 17 1.63 24.37 -22.66
N ARG A 18 2.07 25.35 -21.87
CA ARG A 18 1.68 25.41 -20.46
C ARG A 18 0.19 25.76 -20.38
N GLY A 19 -0.57 24.96 -19.66
CA GLY A 19 -1.97 25.21 -19.39
C GLY A 19 -2.11 26.33 -18.35
N GLU A 20 -3.18 27.11 -18.48
CA GLU A 20 -3.57 28.04 -17.44
C GLU A 20 -4.53 27.33 -16.50
N LEU A 21 -4.32 27.48 -15.19
CA LEU A 21 -5.31 27.02 -14.21
C LEU A 21 -6.64 27.73 -14.49
N PRO A 22 -7.79 27.02 -14.43
CA PRO A 22 -9.08 27.67 -14.43
C PRO A 22 -9.32 28.35 -13.07
N LEU A 23 -8.64 29.50 -12.88
CA LEU A 23 -8.53 30.29 -11.64
C LEU A 23 -9.87 30.72 -11.02
N GLY A 24 -11.00 30.52 -11.70
CA GLY A 24 -12.32 30.96 -11.23
C GLY A 24 -13.29 29.89 -10.72
N SER A 25 -12.99 28.59 -10.84
CA SER A 25 -14.06 27.56 -10.73
C SER A 25 -13.86 26.45 -9.71
N PHE A 26 -12.65 26.25 -9.18
CA PHE A 26 -12.42 25.30 -8.11
C PHE A 26 -12.41 26.01 -6.76
N LYS A 27 -13.58 26.36 -6.25
CA LYS A 27 -13.70 26.55 -4.81
C LYS A 27 -13.41 25.18 -4.20
N CYS A 28 -12.23 25.04 -3.59
CA CYS A 28 -11.91 23.91 -2.75
C CYS A 28 -13.07 23.75 -1.77
N VAL A 29 -13.90 22.72 -1.97
CA VAL A 29 -14.97 22.38 -1.03
C VAL A 29 -14.26 21.73 0.15
N THR A 30 -13.57 22.53 0.95
CA THR A 30 -12.99 22.07 2.21
C THR A 30 -14.16 21.67 3.10
N GLY A 31 -14.23 20.38 3.38
CA GLY A 31 -15.39 19.70 3.95
C GLY A 31 -15.81 20.17 5.36
N ARG A 32 -17.06 19.79 5.65
CA ARG A 32 -17.73 19.87 6.94
C ARG A 32 -16.94 19.13 8.04
N GLY A 33 -17.11 19.62 9.26
CA GLY A 33 -16.38 19.27 10.47
C GLY A 33 -16.11 17.77 10.70
N GLN A 34 -14.82 17.46 10.86
CA GLN A 34 -14.37 16.26 11.55
C GLN A 34 -14.84 16.28 13.01
N LYS A 35 -15.61 15.27 13.43
CA LYS A 35 -15.84 14.98 14.84
C LYS A 35 -14.52 14.49 15.45
N ILE A 36 -13.92 15.35 16.27
CA ILE A 36 -12.77 15.04 17.11
C ILE A 36 -13.17 13.92 18.08
N ILE A 37 -12.60 12.73 17.89
CA ILE A 37 -12.57 11.68 18.91
C ILE A 37 -11.55 12.14 19.97
N LYS A 38 -12.05 12.51 21.16
CA LYS A 38 -11.23 12.96 22.27
C LYS A 38 -10.35 11.81 22.78
N SER A 39 -9.04 12.04 22.76
CA SER A 39 -8.04 11.19 23.43
C SER A 39 -8.27 11.18 24.94
N VAL A 40 -8.36 9.98 25.52
CA VAL A 40 -8.42 9.79 26.97
C VAL A 40 -7.01 9.87 27.56
N ASN A 41 -6.90 10.64 28.64
CA ASN A 41 -5.68 10.95 29.38
C ASN A 41 -4.92 9.73 29.90
N ALA A 42 -3.59 9.80 29.84
CA ALA A 42 -2.68 8.94 30.57
C ALA A 42 -2.64 9.31 32.06
N LYS A 43 -2.73 8.30 32.94
CA LYS A 43 -2.28 8.42 34.34
C LYS A 43 -1.54 7.17 34.81
N ALA A 44 -0.35 7.45 35.33
CA ALA A 44 0.41 6.85 36.43
C ALA A 44 0.68 5.32 36.48
N LEU A 45 1.96 5.05 36.65
CA LEU A 45 2.61 3.77 36.95
C LEU A 45 2.19 3.22 38.34
N PRO A 46 2.05 1.89 38.48
CA PRO A 46 2.40 1.21 39.72
C PRO A 46 3.46 0.12 39.52
N THR A 47 4.35 0.06 40.49
CA THR A 47 5.42 -0.91 40.73
C THR A 47 4.90 -2.26 41.23
N GLY A 48 5.54 -3.36 40.79
CA GLY A 48 5.67 -4.60 41.57
C GLY A 48 4.80 -5.79 41.15
N LEU A 49 5.47 -6.83 40.63
CA LEU A 49 5.16 -8.28 40.56
C LEU A 49 3.78 -8.83 40.11
N ASP A 50 2.72 -8.04 39.94
CA ASP A 50 1.44 -8.48 39.35
C ASP A 50 1.42 -8.37 37.80
N THR A 51 2.60 -8.22 37.19
CA THR A 51 2.81 -7.73 35.82
C THR A 51 2.69 -8.80 34.72
N ILE A 52 2.58 -10.09 35.06
CA ILE A 52 2.48 -11.14 34.02
C ILE A 52 1.01 -11.48 33.69
N GLN A 53 0.12 -11.46 34.68
CA GLN A 53 -1.28 -11.85 34.47
C GLN A 53 -2.13 -10.70 33.89
N SER A 54 -1.85 -9.46 34.28
CA SER A 54 -2.50 -8.26 33.69
C SER A 54 -2.03 -7.93 32.26
N ALA A 55 -0.87 -8.44 31.83
CA ALA A 55 -0.40 -8.32 30.45
C ALA A 55 -1.14 -9.25 29.47
N ILE A 56 -1.80 -10.30 29.98
CA ILE A 56 -2.60 -11.25 29.18
C ILE A 56 -4.04 -10.73 29.01
N GLU A 57 -4.56 -9.97 29.98
CA GLU A 57 -5.95 -9.48 29.98
C GLU A 57 -6.12 -8.06 29.41
N GLY A 58 -5.03 -7.42 29.01
CA GLY A 58 -5.03 -6.14 28.31
C GLY A 58 -5.45 -6.27 26.85
N THR A 59 -6.76 -6.34 26.59
CA THR A 59 -7.39 -6.17 25.26
C THR A 59 -6.87 -7.15 24.20
N LEU A 60 -7.27 -8.41 24.27
CA LEU A 60 -7.40 -9.22 23.04
C LEU A 60 -8.46 -8.54 22.17
N LYS A 61 -8.07 -7.52 21.39
CA LYS A 61 -8.79 -7.20 20.15
C LYS A 61 -8.94 -8.53 19.43
N PRO A 62 -10.12 -8.89 18.89
CA PRO A 62 -10.25 -10.08 18.07
C PRO A 62 -9.13 -10.02 17.03
N GLN A 63 -8.10 -10.86 17.19
CA GLN A 63 -6.97 -10.87 16.28
C GLN A 63 -7.51 -11.53 15.03
N ILE A 64 -7.66 -10.73 13.97
CA ILE A 64 -7.91 -11.28 12.65
C ILE A 64 -6.57 -11.85 12.22
N TRP A 65 -6.39 -13.16 12.39
CA TRP A 65 -5.20 -13.85 11.91
C TRP A 65 -5.19 -13.81 10.39
N ASN A 66 -3.98 -13.75 9.84
CA ASN A 66 -3.81 -13.81 8.40
C ASN A 66 -4.26 -15.19 7.89
N LEU A 67 -5.06 -15.17 6.83
CA LEU A 67 -5.52 -16.37 6.12
C LEU A 67 -4.38 -17.07 5.38
N TRP A 68 -3.27 -16.36 5.18
CA TRP A 68 -2.12 -16.81 4.41
C TRP A 68 -0.94 -17.16 5.32
N CYS A 69 -0.23 -18.23 4.95
CA CYS A 69 0.98 -18.63 5.63
C CYS A 69 2.10 -17.63 5.36
N LEU A 70 2.76 -17.15 6.41
CA LEU A 70 3.91 -16.25 6.34
C LEU A 70 5.05 -16.77 5.43
N LEU A 71 5.22 -18.09 5.35
CA LEU A 71 6.35 -18.72 4.69
C LEU A 71 6.09 -18.93 3.19
N CYS A 72 5.02 -19.62 2.83
CA CYS A 72 4.72 -19.92 1.43
C CYS A 72 3.80 -18.90 0.76
N ARG A 73 3.24 -17.94 1.51
CA ARG A 73 2.26 -16.94 1.02
C ARG A 73 0.99 -17.57 0.41
N ASP A 74 0.69 -18.79 0.84
CA ASP A 74 -0.46 -19.59 0.42
C ASP A 74 -1.14 -20.15 1.69
N GLY A 75 -2.23 -20.89 1.54
CA GLY A 75 -2.93 -21.55 2.62
C GLY A 75 -2.65 -23.06 2.71
N ALA A 76 -3.09 -23.66 3.80
CA ALA A 76 -3.39 -25.09 3.87
C ALA A 76 -4.66 -25.30 4.70
N PRO A 77 -5.27 -26.51 4.68
CA PRO A 77 -6.43 -26.81 5.51
C PRO A 77 -6.19 -26.54 7.01
N ILE A 78 -4.96 -26.75 7.48
CA ILE A 78 -4.56 -26.43 8.85
C ILE A 78 -3.61 -25.23 8.87
N MET A 79 -4.01 -24.21 9.62
CA MET A 79 -3.25 -22.99 9.88
C MET A 79 -2.97 -22.89 11.39
N TYR A 80 -1.71 -22.69 11.75
CA TYR A 80 -1.26 -22.40 13.11
C TYR A 80 -1.20 -20.89 13.30
N GLU A 81 -2.08 -20.39 14.16
CA GLU A 81 -2.31 -18.97 14.42
C GLU A 81 -1.46 -18.48 15.60
N CYS A 82 -0.61 -17.48 15.36
CA CYS A 82 0.29 -17.01 16.42
C CYS A 82 -0.51 -16.30 17.51
N SER A 83 -0.29 -16.68 18.77
CA SER A 83 -0.98 -16.10 19.92
C SER A 83 -0.48 -14.69 20.28
N TYR A 84 0.54 -14.17 19.59
CA TYR A 84 1.21 -12.91 19.92
C TYR A 84 1.24 -11.87 18.79
N CYS A 85 0.78 -12.24 17.59
CA CYS A 85 0.70 -11.33 16.44
C CYS A 85 -0.22 -11.93 15.36
N PRO A 86 -0.68 -11.15 14.37
CA PRO A 86 -1.57 -11.62 13.30
C PRO A 86 -1.02 -12.69 12.33
N ARG A 87 0.20 -13.20 12.52
CA ARG A 87 0.83 -14.13 11.57
C ARG A 87 0.39 -15.57 11.79
N SER A 88 0.29 -16.30 10.68
CA SER A 88 -0.08 -17.72 10.65
C SER A 88 0.93 -18.54 9.86
N LEU A 89 1.10 -19.81 10.23
CA LEU A 89 1.93 -20.78 9.50
C LEU A 89 1.09 -22.00 9.13
N CYS A 90 1.19 -22.49 7.90
CA CYS A 90 0.46 -23.69 7.50
C CYS A 90 1.19 -24.98 7.89
N GLU A 91 0.45 -26.08 8.02
CA GLU A 91 1.00 -27.42 8.32
C GLU A 91 2.07 -27.91 7.33
N ARG A 92 2.03 -27.43 6.08
CA ARG A 92 3.04 -27.78 5.05
C ARG A 92 4.38 -27.14 5.34
N CYS A 93 4.38 -25.94 5.94
CA CYS A 93 5.61 -25.18 6.20
C CYS A 93 6.10 -25.35 7.64
N LEU A 94 5.22 -25.70 8.59
CA LEU A 94 5.58 -26.02 9.97
C LEU A 94 5.19 -27.47 10.25
N VAL A 95 6.14 -28.38 10.14
CA VAL A 95 5.87 -29.81 10.31
C VAL A 95 5.93 -30.18 11.79
N ILE A 96 4.79 -30.63 12.29
CA ILE A 96 4.63 -31.10 13.67
C ILE A 96 4.49 -32.62 13.66
N PRO A 97 5.31 -33.35 14.44
CA PRO A 97 5.22 -34.81 14.54
C PRO A 97 3.81 -35.25 14.96
N GLU A 98 3.34 -36.36 14.39
CA GLU A 98 1.98 -36.87 14.65
C GLU A 98 1.73 -37.15 16.13
N GLU A 99 2.75 -37.62 16.85
CA GLU A 99 2.69 -37.87 18.29
C GLU A 99 2.38 -36.61 19.11
N SER A 100 2.78 -35.43 18.63
CA SER A 100 2.58 -34.16 19.31
C SER A 100 1.30 -33.43 18.90
N GLN A 101 0.59 -33.91 17.88
CA GLN A 101 -0.62 -33.26 17.35
C GLN A 101 -1.75 -33.16 18.38
N LYS A 102 -1.85 -34.12 19.30
CA LYS A 102 -2.84 -34.09 20.39
C LYS A 102 -2.47 -33.05 21.44
N ASP A 103 -1.19 -33.00 21.80
CA ASP A 103 -0.70 -32.12 22.86
C ASP A 103 -0.86 -30.65 22.45
N ILE A 104 -0.50 -30.29 21.21
CA ILE A 104 -0.60 -28.91 20.73
C ILE A 104 -2.04 -28.38 20.58
N LYS A 105 -3.03 -29.28 20.57
CA LYS A 105 -4.46 -28.94 20.53
C LYS A 105 -5.09 -28.78 21.91
N SER A 106 -4.31 -28.98 22.98
CA SER A 106 -4.81 -28.84 24.35
C SER A 106 -5.09 -27.39 24.67
N ASP A 107 -6.11 -27.17 25.51
CA ASP A 107 -6.35 -25.86 26.12
C ASP A 107 -5.08 -25.42 26.86
N ASN A 108 -4.74 -24.13 26.74
CA ASN A 108 -3.55 -23.51 27.35
C ASN A 108 -2.21 -23.76 26.64
N ILE A 109 -2.24 -24.21 25.38
CA ILE A 109 -1.07 -24.19 24.51
C ILE A 109 -1.11 -22.98 23.57
N PHE A 110 0.01 -22.30 23.44
CA PHE A 110 0.18 -21.11 22.62
C PHE A 110 1.15 -21.37 21.49
N PHE A 111 0.75 -21.00 20.28
CA PHE A 111 1.67 -20.99 19.15
C PHE A 111 2.39 -19.65 19.07
N ARG A 112 3.71 -19.71 18.96
CA ARG A 112 4.60 -18.56 18.74
C ARG A 112 5.25 -18.70 17.38
N CYS A 113 4.94 -17.80 16.44
CA CYS A 113 5.57 -17.82 15.12
C CYS A 113 7.09 -17.55 15.18
N PRO A 114 7.85 -17.89 14.13
CA PRO A 114 9.31 -17.72 14.10
C PRO A 114 9.76 -16.28 14.36
N GLY A 115 9.07 -15.28 13.79
CA GLY A 115 9.48 -13.90 14.00
C GLY A 115 9.16 -13.37 15.40
N CYS A 116 8.09 -13.81 16.06
CA CYS A 116 7.85 -13.48 17.47
C CYS A 116 8.88 -14.13 18.39
N HIS A 117 9.32 -15.35 18.04
CA HIS A 117 10.41 -16.03 18.73
C HIS A 117 11.73 -15.26 18.59
N GLU A 118 12.11 -14.87 17.37
CA GLU A 118 13.33 -14.08 17.12
C GLU A 118 13.30 -12.73 17.87
N VAL A 119 12.16 -12.03 17.86
CA VAL A 119 12.00 -10.75 18.59
C VAL A 119 12.15 -10.95 20.10
N ARG A 120 11.60 -12.05 20.65
CA ARG A 120 11.73 -12.37 22.08
C ARG A 120 13.19 -12.62 22.45
N ASP A 121 13.89 -13.42 21.67
CA ASP A 121 15.29 -13.78 21.95
C ASP A 121 16.21 -12.57 21.86
N LYS A 122 16.01 -11.70 20.86
CA LYS A 122 16.70 -10.41 20.76
C LYS A 122 16.44 -9.50 21.97
N ARG A 123 15.19 -9.41 22.45
CA ARG A 123 14.85 -8.62 23.66
C ARG A 123 15.47 -9.20 24.92
N ALA A 124 15.68 -10.50 24.97
CA ALA A 124 16.35 -11.17 26.08
C ALA A 124 17.89 -11.03 26.05
N GLY A 125 18.45 -10.26 25.10
CA GLY A 125 19.89 -10.08 24.95
C GLY A 125 20.62 -11.35 24.50
N LYS A 126 19.92 -12.29 23.87
CA LYS A 126 20.54 -13.52 23.36
C LYS A 126 21.07 -13.26 21.95
N ASP A 127 22.40 -13.30 21.82
CA ASP A 127 23.08 -13.20 20.51
C ASP A 127 22.85 -14.44 19.63
N ILE A 128 22.47 -15.56 20.24
CA ILE A 128 22.15 -16.82 19.57
C ILE A 128 20.65 -17.07 19.73
N ASN A 129 19.93 -17.15 18.60
CA ASN A 129 18.53 -17.58 18.59
C ASN A 129 18.45 -18.99 19.20
N THR A 130 17.65 -19.12 20.24
CA THR A 130 17.38 -20.42 20.85
C THR A 130 16.69 -21.35 19.86
N LEU A 131 16.72 -22.65 20.12
CA LEU A 131 16.02 -23.60 19.26
C LEU A 131 14.52 -23.26 19.20
N TYR A 132 13.96 -23.26 18.00
CA TYR A 132 12.57 -22.92 17.78
C TYR A 132 11.68 -24.15 17.97
N PHE A 133 10.81 -24.12 18.99
CA PHE A 133 9.85 -25.20 19.28
C PHE A 133 8.42 -24.89 18.82
N GLY A 134 8.11 -23.64 18.46
CA GLY A 134 6.79 -23.21 17.98
C GLY A 134 5.68 -23.17 19.03
N PHE A 135 5.52 -24.20 19.85
CA PHE A 135 4.42 -24.35 20.82
C PHE A 135 4.92 -24.35 22.25
N GLU A 136 4.28 -23.56 23.11
CA GLU A 136 4.62 -23.42 24.52
C GLU A 136 3.38 -23.43 25.42
N ASP A 137 3.55 -23.91 26.65
CA ASP A 137 2.52 -23.86 27.68
C ASP A 137 2.38 -22.46 28.32
N VAL A 138 1.46 -22.30 29.27
CA VAL A 138 1.27 -21.06 30.05
C VAL A 138 2.51 -20.56 30.79
N LYS A 139 3.50 -21.44 31.02
CA LYS A 139 4.76 -21.12 31.69
C LYS A 139 5.86 -20.78 30.68
N GLY A 140 5.56 -20.80 29.38
CA GLY A 140 6.53 -20.61 28.30
C GLY A 140 7.44 -21.81 28.08
N LYS A 141 7.09 -23.00 28.59
CA LYS A 141 7.86 -24.22 28.40
C LYS A 141 7.49 -24.85 27.05
N PRO A 142 8.48 -25.31 26.25
CA PRO A 142 8.21 -26.03 25.00
C PRO A 142 7.33 -27.27 25.22
N VAL A 143 6.32 -27.43 24.36
CA VAL A 143 5.46 -28.62 24.32
C VAL A 143 6.10 -29.74 23.50
N LEU A 144 6.76 -29.38 22.39
CA LEU A 144 7.41 -30.35 21.53
C LEU A 144 8.69 -30.89 22.19
N ALA A 145 8.90 -32.21 22.12
CA ALA A 145 10.12 -32.85 22.59
C ALA A 145 11.36 -32.50 21.76
N ARG A 146 11.16 -32.04 20.52
CA ARG A 146 12.21 -31.64 19.58
C ARG A 146 11.86 -30.29 18.96
N PRO A 147 12.86 -29.52 18.49
CA PRO A 147 12.62 -28.28 17.76
C PRO A 147 11.70 -28.52 16.55
N ALA A 148 10.82 -27.57 16.28
CA ALA A 148 9.90 -27.64 15.16
C ALA A 148 10.68 -27.53 13.83
N VAL A 149 10.28 -28.33 12.84
CA VAL A 149 10.90 -28.31 11.51
C VAL A 149 10.14 -27.32 10.64
N ILE A 150 10.86 -26.33 10.13
CA ILE A 150 10.32 -25.36 9.17
C ILE A 150 10.73 -25.78 7.76
N HIS A 151 9.76 -26.08 6.92
CA HIS A 151 9.96 -26.25 5.49
C HIS A 151 9.71 -24.92 4.78
N GLY A 152 10.73 -24.44 4.07
CA GLY A 152 10.68 -23.18 3.33
C GLY A 152 11.71 -22.17 3.83
N ARG A 153 11.78 -21.03 3.15
CA ARG A 153 12.64 -19.92 3.54
C ARG A 153 11.75 -18.77 3.99
N ILE A 154 12.13 -18.14 5.10
CA ILE A 154 11.52 -16.87 5.47
C ILE A 154 12.11 -15.81 4.53
N GLU A 155 11.37 -15.46 3.49
CA GLU A 155 11.76 -14.39 2.55
C GLU A 155 11.43 -12.99 3.07
N LEU A 156 10.62 -12.92 4.13
CA LEU A 156 10.17 -11.68 4.74
C LEU A 156 10.99 -11.36 5.98
N SER A 157 11.05 -10.09 6.38
CA SER A 157 11.68 -9.76 7.67
C SER A 157 10.89 -10.37 8.82
N SER A 158 11.52 -10.60 9.97
CA SER A 158 10.85 -11.14 11.16
C SER A 158 9.75 -10.23 11.73
N ARG A 159 9.66 -8.98 11.24
CA ARG A 159 8.64 -7.98 11.58
C ARG A 159 7.63 -7.76 10.46
N SER A 160 7.81 -8.38 9.30
CA SER A 160 6.88 -8.25 8.17
C SER A 160 5.66 -9.13 8.38
N GLU A 161 4.52 -8.66 7.87
CA GLU A 161 3.24 -9.35 7.89
C GLU A 161 2.67 -9.37 6.48
N ILE A 162 1.83 -10.37 6.19
CA ILE A 162 1.06 -10.38 4.93
C ILE A 162 -0.10 -9.43 5.13
N CYS A 163 -0.21 -8.42 4.27
CA CYS A 163 -1.36 -7.53 4.30
C CYS A 163 -2.58 -8.26 3.72
N THR A 164 -3.57 -8.54 4.57
CA THR A 164 -4.87 -9.12 4.18
C THR A 164 -5.98 -8.08 4.10
N ILE A 165 -5.63 -6.82 4.31
CA ILE A 165 -6.54 -5.69 4.27
C ILE A 165 -6.98 -5.47 2.81
N PRO A 166 -8.28 -5.20 2.54
CA PRO A 166 -8.74 -4.88 1.20
C PRO A 166 -7.93 -3.73 0.57
N VAL A 167 -7.54 -3.93 -0.68
CA VAL A 167 -6.72 -2.97 -1.44
C VAL A 167 -7.58 -2.28 -2.49
N LEU A 168 -7.55 -0.96 -2.54
CA LEU A 168 -8.11 -0.18 -3.65
C LEU A 168 -6.97 0.29 -4.54
N ILE A 169 -7.03 -0.08 -5.82
CA ILE A 169 -6.09 0.36 -6.84
C ILE A 169 -6.78 1.44 -7.68
N LEU A 170 -6.28 2.68 -7.58
CA LEU A 170 -6.71 3.80 -8.41
C LEU A 170 -5.69 4.04 -9.51
N ASN A 171 -6.05 3.73 -10.76
CA ASN A 171 -5.17 3.84 -11.92
C ASN A 171 -5.54 5.04 -12.78
N PHE A 172 -4.90 6.19 -12.54
CA PHE A 172 -5.07 7.40 -13.34
C PHE A 172 -4.23 7.31 -14.62
N VAL A 173 -4.89 7.38 -15.77
CA VAL A 173 -4.25 7.24 -17.08
C VAL A 173 -4.58 8.45 -17.94
N LEU A 174 -3.55 9.15 -18.39
CA LEU A 174 -3.72 10.19 -19.41
C LEU A 174 -4.32 9.56 -20.67
N ASP A 175 -5.40 10.14 -21.22
CA ASP A 175 -6.18 9.60 -22.36
C ASP A 175 -5.36 9.19 -23.61
N SER A 176 -4.14 9.73 -23.77
CA SER A 176 -3.25 9.35 -24.87
C SER A 176 -2.38 8.12 -24.63
N ILE A 177 -2.34 7.60 -23.41
CA ILE A 177 -1.46 6.51 -23.00
C ILE A 177 -2.23 5.20 -23.04
N ASP A 178 -1.70 4.22 -23.78
CA ASP A 178 -2.14 2.84 -23.67
C ASP A 178 -1.59 2.25 -22.36
N CYS A 179 -2.49 1.88 -21.46
CA CYS A 179 -2.17 1.29 -20.16
C CYS A 179 -2.24 -0.25 -20.17
N LEU A 180 -2.37 -0.89 -21.34
CA LEU A 180 -2.36 -2.34 -21.44
C LEU A 180 -1.03 -2.90 -20.89
N GLY A 181 -1.14 -3.81 -19.92
CA GLY A 181 0.02 -4.36 -19.21
C GLY A 181 0.68 -3.37 -18.25
N SER A 182 -0.01 -2.29 -17.85
CA SER A 182 0.48 -1.38 -16.82
C SER A 182 0.73 -2.10 -15.49
N PRO A 183 1.66 -1.59 -14.66
CA PRO A 183 1.89 -2.12 -13.31
C PRO A 183 0.61 -2.22 -12.47
N ALA A 184 -0.32 -1.27 -12.61
CA ALA A 184 -1.61 -1.30 -11.91
C ALA A 184 -2.47 -2.50 -12.32
N CYS A 185 -2.56 -2.80 -13.63
CA CYS A 185 -3.27 -3.98 -14.13
C CYS A 185 -2.62 -5.28 -13.66
N ILE A 186 -1.29 -5.37 -13.73
CA ILE A 186 -0.55 -6.54 -13.24
C ILE A 186 -0.77 -6.73 -11.74
N MET A 187 -0.75 -5.65 -10.95
CA MET A 187 -1.02 -5.70 -9.52
C MET A 187 -2.44 -6.19 -9.24
N ARG A 188 -3.46 -5.68 -9.94
CA ARG A 188 -4.84 -6.17 -9.82
C ARG A 188 -4.91 -7.67 -10.09
N ASP A 189 -4.35 -8.13 -11.21
CA ASP A 189 -4.44 -9.53 -11.62
C ASP A 189 -3.68 -10.45 -10.64
N ALA A 190 -2.53 -9.99 -10.16
CA ALA A 190 -1.74 -10.70 -9.16
C ALA A 190 -2.46 -10.77 -7.80
N LEU A 191 -3.09 -9.67 -7.35
CA LEU A 191 -3.72 -9.57 -6.03
C LEU A 191 -5.14 -10.16 -5.97
N HIS A 192 -5.85 -10.22 -7.09
CA HIS A 192 -7.24 -10.69 -7.15
C HIS A 192 -7.45 -12.08 -6.49
N SER A 193 -6.42 -12.94 -6.54
CA SER A 193 -6.49 -14.28 -5.93
C SER A 193 -6.19 -14.30 -4.42
N TYR A 194 -5.64 -13.22 -3.86
CA TYR A 194 -5.13 -13.18 -2.47
C TYR A 194 -5.92 -12.26 -1.56
N VAL A 195 -6.38 -11.11 -2.07
CA VAL A 195 -7.10 -10.11 -1.28
C VAL A 195 -8.27 -9.57 -2.09
N PRO A 196 -9.38 -9.19 -1.45
CA PRO A 196 -10.40 -8.36 -2.10
C PRO A 196 -9.74 -7.07 -2.59
N ALA A 197 -9.52 -7.00 -3.90
CA ALA A 197 -8.95 -5.84 -4.55
C ALA A 197 -10.03 -5.17 -5.39
N ASP A 198 -10.34 -3.90 -5.11
CA ASP A 198 -11.12 -3.07 -6.02
C ASP A 198 -10.16 -2.33 -6.95
N TYR A 199 -10.53 -2.21 -8.22
CA TYR A 199 -9.70 -1.58 -9.24
C TYR A 199 -10.53 -0.57 -10.02
N ARG A 200 -10.06 0.68 -10.03
CA ARG A 200 -10.68 1.78 -10.76
C ARG A 200 -9.69 2.37 -11.74
N GLU A 201 -9.99 2.21 -13.02
CA GLU A 201 -9.29 2.93 -14.07
C GLU A 201 -9.94 4.30 -14.28
N ILE A 202 -9.11 5.35 -14.22
CA ILE A 202 -9.52 6.74 -14.29
C ILE A 202 -8.81 7.37 -15.48
N ILE A 203 -9.48 7.39 -16.62
CA ILE A 203 -8.98 8.09 -17.79
C ILE A 203 -9.16 9.59 -17.57
N PHE A 204 -8.08 10.36 -17.67
CA PHE A 204 -8.14 11.81 -17.50
C PHE A 204 -7.60 12.56 -18.73
N ASP A 205 -8.24 13.70 -18.98
CA ASP A 205 -7.77 14.76 -19.87
C ASP A 205 -8.25 16.08 -19.27
N VAL A 206 -7.34 16.84 -18.68
CA VAL A 206 -7.62 18.15 -18.08
C VAL A 206 -7.09 19.30 -18.93
N GLY A 207 -6.79 19.08 -20.21
CA GLY A 207 -6.13 20.04 -21.10
C GLY A 207 -6.92 21.31 -21.42
N THR A 208 -8.18 21.39 -21.00
CA THR A 208 -9.00 22.61 -21.07
C THR A 208 -9.79 22.81 -19.77
N ALA A 209 -10.19 24.04 -19.48
CA ALA A 209 -11.01 24.36 -18.30
C ALA A 209 -12.33 23.55 -18.24
N HIS A 210 -12.95 23.31 -19.41
CA HIS A 210 -14.18 22.52 -19.49
C HIS A 210 -13.93 21.06 -19.09
N LYS A 211 -12.90 20.43 -19.67
CA LYS A 211 -12.55 19.04 -19.37
C LYS A 211 -12.07 18.88 -17.92
N ALA A 212 -11.29 19.84 -17.40
CA ALA A 212 -10.89 19.86 -15.99
C ALA A 212 -12.10 19.91 -15.04
N LYS A 213 -13.11 20.74 -15.34
CA LYS A 213 -14.35 20.80 -14.55
C LYS A 213 -15.12 19.47 -14.60
N GLN A 214 -15.22 18.86 -15.77
CA GLN A 214 -15.85 17.54 -15.92
C GLN A 214 -15.10 16.47 -15.12
N HIS A 215 -13.76 16.44 -15.21
CA HIS A 215 -12.92 15.54 -14.44
C HIS A 215 -13.16 15.68 -12.93
N ALA A 216 -13.17 16.91 -12.41
CA ALA A 216 -13.44 17.15 -10.99
C ALA A 216 -14.83 16.68 -10.55
N MET A 217 -15.86 16.84 -11.39
CA MET A 217 -17.21 16.31 -11.11
C MET A 217 -17.21 14.78 -11.09
N SER A 218 -16.51 14.14 -12.02
CA SER A 218 -16.33 12.68 -12.06
C SER A 218 -15.59 12.17 -10.82
N MET A 219 -14.56 12.87 -10.36
CA MET A 219 -13.83 12.53 -9.14
C MET A 219 -14.70 12.68 -7.89
N ALA A 220 -15.51 13.74 -7.79
CA ALA A 220 -16.44 13.90 -6.68
C ALA A 220 -17.49 12.77 -6.62
N LYS A 221 -18.00 12.35 -7.79
CA LYS A 221 -18.90 11.20 -7.88
C LYS A 221 -18.20 9.91 -7.43
N LEU A 222 -16.98 9.67 -7.91
CA LEU A 222 -16.19 8.50 -7.55
C LEU A 222 -15.90 8.45 -6.04
N VAL A 223 -15.49 9.57 -5.43
CA VAL A 223 -15.27 9.64 -3.98
C VAL A 223 -16.55 9.28 -3.22
N THR A 224 -17.71 9.79 -3.64
CA THR A 224 -19.00 9.46 -3.02
C THR A 224 -19.34 7.97 -3.13
N GLU A 225 -18.97 7.32 -4.22
CA GLU A 225 -19.15 5.87 -4.42
C GLU A 225 -18.18 5.03 -3.57
N LEU A 226 -16.98 5.55 -3.33
CA LEU A 226 -15.93 4.87 -2.57
C LEU A 226 -16.05 5.05 -1.06
N GLU A 227 -16.62 6.17 -0.57
CA GLU A 227 -16.78 6.47 0.86
C GLU A 227 -17.44 5.36 1.70
N PRO A 228 -18.47 4.64 1.23
CA PRO A 228 -19.07 3.54 1.99
C PRO A 228 -18.13 2.35 2.19
N HIS A 229 -17.11 2.21 1.35
CA HIS A 229 -16.17 1.10 1.38
C HIS A 229 -15.03 1.46 2.33
N GLN A 230 -14.95 0.76 3.47
CA GLN A 230 -13.77 0.83 4.33
C GLN A 230 -12.60 0.11 3.63
N VAL A 231 -11.92 0.83 2.75
CA VAL A 231 -10.66 0.37 2.18
C VAL A 231 -9.57 0.70 3.18
N GLY A 232 -8.78 -0.31 3.57
CA GLY A 232 -7.69 -0.09 4.51
C GLY A 232 -6.34 0.18 3.86
N HIS A 233 -6.16 -0.10 2.56
CA HIS A 233 -4.95 0.24 1.83
C HIS A 233 -5.28 0.75 0.42
N ILE A 234 -4.67 1.88 0.01
CA ILE A 234 -4.92 2.51 -1.29
C ILE A 234 -3.60 2.61 -2.06
N GLU A 235 -3.61 2.12 -3.29
CA GLU A 235 -2.50 2.19 -4.25
C GLU A 235 -2.91 3.12 -5.40
N VAL A 236 -2.20 4.23 -5.58
CA VAL A 236 -2.49 5.23 -6.61
C VAL A 236 -1.41 5.16 -7.68
N PHE A 237 -1.81 4.87 -8.91
CA PHE A 237 -0.94 4.91 -10.08
C PHE A 237 -1.31 6.11 -10.93
N ILE A 238 -0.32 6.90 -11.35
CA ILE A 238 -0.54 8.03 -12.27
C ILE A 238 0.39 7.85 -13.47
N HIS A 239 -0.22 7.68 -14.64
CA HIS A 239 0.46 7.59 -15.93
C HIS A 239 0.36 8.92 -16.67
N SER A 240 1.51 9.54 -16.95
CA SER A 240 1.56 10.74 -17.77
C SER A 240 2.89 10.90 -18.51
N HIS A 241 2.97 11.88 -19.39
CA HIS A 241 4.20 12.34 -20.01
C HIS A 241 4.74 13.59 -19.33
N LEU A 242 6.02 13.87 -19.58
CA LEU A 242 6.65 15.12 -19.20
C LEU A 242 7.02 15.93 -20.43
N GLU A 243 6.88 17.23 -20.29
CA GLU A 243 7.45 18.22 -21.20
C GLU A 243 8.96 18.34 -20.91
N THR A 244 9.78 18.26 -21.96
CA THR A 244 11.23 18.07 -21.82
C THR A 244 12.04 19.33 -21.53
N VAL A 245 11.44 20.52 -21.60
CA VAL A 245 12.14 21.78 -21.38
C VAL A 245 11.92 22.30 -19.96
N ARG A 246 10.68 22.23 -19.46
CA ARG A 246 10.31 22.77 -18.14
C ARG A 246 10.01 21.71 -17.10
N SER A 247 10.04 20.43 -17.47
CA SER A 247 9.61 19.31 -16.62
C SER A 247 8.16 19.40 -16.15
N ASP A 248 7.31 20.14 -16.88
CA ASP A 248 5.87 20.19 -16.62
C ASP A 248 5.21 18.83 -16.98
N ILE A 249 4.17 18.44 -16.23
CA ILE A 249 3.46 17.18 -16.46
C ILE A 249 2.30 17.39 -17.43
N TRP A 250 2.16 16.52 -18.42
CA TRP A 250 1.05 16.57 -19.35
C TRP A 250 -0.26 16.31 -18.61
N GLY A 251 -1.21 17.24 -18.71
CA GLY A 251 -2.54 17.09 -18.14
C GLY A 251 -3.57 16.64 -19.17
N GLY A 252 -3.30 16.79 -20.46
CA GLY A 252 -4.29 16.51 -21.50
C GLY A 252 -4.04 17.22 -22.81
N PHE A 253 -5.11 17.43 -23.57
CA PHE A 253 -5.07 17.99 -24.92
C PHE A 253 -6.09 19.12 -25.10
N LYS A 254 -5.75 20.15 -25.88
CA LYS A 254 -6.68 21.25 -26.17
C LYS A 254 -7.89 20.81 -26.97
N SER A 255 -7.67 20.05 -28.04
CA SER A 255 -8.72 19.46 -28.87
C SER A 255 -9.05 18.05 -28.42
N THR A 256 -10.28 17.60 -28.69
CA THR A 256 -10.60 16.17 -28.65
C THR A 256 -9.83 15.48 -29.78
N ARG A 257 -9.14 14.37 -29.49
CA ARG A 257 -8.43 13.61 -30.52
C ARG A 257 -9.45 13.02 -31.50
N THR A 258 -9.47 13.52 -32.73
CA THR A 258 -10.01 12.76 -33.86
C THR A 258 -8.98 11.70 -34.22
N LYS A 259 -9.41 10.45 -34.47
CA LYS A 259 -8.51 9.34 -34.82
C LYS A 259 -7.57 9.77 -35.96
N GLY A 260 -6.27 9.86 -35.67
CA GLY A 260 -5.21 10.15 -36.66
C GLY A 260 -4.51 11.50 -36.50
N GLU A 261 -5.07 12.46 -35.74
CA GLU A 261 -4.42 13.75 -35.48
C GLU A 261 -3.97 13.84 -34.01
N GLY A 262 -2.68 14.10 -33.81
CA GLY A 262 -2.15 14.41 -32.48
C GLY A 262 -2.74 15.73 -32.00
N GLY A 263 -3.54 15.71 -30.95
CA GLY A 263 -4.02 16.94 -30.32
C GLY A 263 -2.86 17.76 -29.76
N ASP A 264 -3.05 19.06 -29.61
CA ASP A 264 -2.08 19.97 -28.97
C ASP A 264 -1.95 19.59 -27.48
N PRO A 265 -0.81 19.03 -27.01
CA PRO A 265 -0.66 18.64 -25.62
C PRO A 265 -0.55 19.88 -24.73
N VAL A 266 -1.11 19.76 -23.54
CA VAL A 266 -1.08 20.79 -22.49
C VAL A 266 -0.41 20.22 -21.27
N ALA A 267 0.60 20.92 -20.78
CA ALA A 267 1.34 20.55 -19.58
C ALA A 267 1.15 21.59 -18.47
N TYR A 268 1.28 21.14 -17.23
CA TYR A 268 1.06 21.93 -16.03
C TYR A 268 2.29 21.84 -15.14
N THR A 269 2.49 22.86 -14.29
CA THR A 269 3.43 22.70 -13.19
C THR A 269 3.03 21.50 -12.33
N ILE A 270 3.96 20.94 -11.58
CA ILE A 270 3.67 19.72 -10.81
C ILE A 270 2.53 19.97 -9.80
N SER A 271 2.56 21.10 -9.10
CA SER A 271 1.49 21.50 -8.18
C SER A 271 0.13 21.62 -8.88
N ASP A 272 0.08 22.33 -10.01
CA ASP A 272 -1.17 22.52 -10.78
C ASP A 272 -1.71 21.19 -11.31
N PHE A 273 -0.83 20.30 -11.75
CA PHE A 273 -1.21 18.97 -12.22
C PHE A 273 -1.90 18.17 -11.12
N PHE A 274 -1.30 18.08 -9.93
CA PHE A 274 -1.90 17.35 -8.81
C PHE A 274 -3.23 17.99 -8.37
N MET A 275 -3.31 19.32 -8.34
CA MET A 275 -4.55 20.04 -8.03
C MET A 275 -5.69 19.69 -9.00
N LEU A 276 -5.38 19.59 -10.30
CA LEU A 276 -6.37 19.28 -11.33
C LEU A 276 -6.75 17.80 -11.33
N VAL A 277 -5.76 16.89 -11.27
CA VAL A 277 -6.00 15.44 -11.38
C VAL A 277 -6.65 14.87 -10.12
N LEU A 278 -6.28 15.37 -8.94
CA LEU A 278 -6.84 14.94 -7.65
C LEU A 278 -7.98 15.85 -7.16
N ALA A 279 -8.65 16.55 -8.08
CA ALA A 279 -9.79 17.41 -7.78
C ALA A 279 -11.00 16.62 -7.25
N GLY A 280 -12.06 17.33 -6.86
CA GLY A 280 -13.32 16.70 -6.45
C GLY A 280 -13.26 15.95 -5.11
N GLY A 281 -12.33 16.30 -4.23
CA GLY A 281 -12.16 15.63 -2.93
C GLY A 281 -11.27 14.40 -2.97
N MET A 282 -10.80 13.98 -4.15
CA MET A 282 -9.92 12.81 -4.29
C MET A 282 -8.62 12.99 -3.49
N ALA A 283 -8.04 14.19 -3.52
CA ALA A 283 -6.85 14.55 -2.72
C ALA A 283 -6.99 14.23 -1.22
N ASP A 284 -8.17 14.48 -0.62
CA ASP A 284 -8.40 14.17 0.79
C ASP A 284 -8.67 12.67 1.00
N TYR A 285 -9.32 12.01 0.04
CA TYR A 285 -9.65 10.60 0.10
C TYR A 285 -8.41 9.69 0.09
N ILE A 286 -7.37 10.05 -0.68
CA ILE A 286 -6.16 9.23 -0.83
C ILE A 286 -5.04 9.53 0.18
N LYS A 287 -5.33 10.26 1.27
CA LYS A 287 -4.34 10.52 2.31
C LYS A 287 -3.83 9.22 2.93
N GLY A 288 -2.51 9.06 2.99
CA GLY A 288 -1.82 7.84 3.44
C GLY A 288 -1.77 6.72 2.41
N ALA A 289 -2.23 6.95 1.19
CA ALA A 289 -2.07 6.01 0.08
C ALA A 289 -0.60 5.88 -0.33
N THR A 290 -0.26 4.85 -1.10
CA THR A 290 1.04 4.75 -1.77
C THR A 290 0.92 5.26 -3.20
N LEU A 291 1.80 6.17 -3.62
CA LEU A 291 1.80 6.72 -4.98
C LEU A 291 2.90 6.13 -5.87
N TRP A 292 2.48 5.68 -7.05
CA TRP A 292 3.33 5.25 -8.15
C TRP A 292 3.23 6.24 -9.31
N MET A 293 4.24 7.11 -9.43
CA MET A 293 4.30 8.09 -10.50
C MET A 293 5.02 7.52 -11.72
N LEU A 294 4.25 7.17 -12.76
CA LEU A 294 4.72 6.51 -13.98
C LEU A 294 4.83 7.55 -15.11
N VAL A 295 5.89 8.35 -15.01
CA VAL A 295 6.23 9.40 -15.99
C VAL A 295 7.63 9.21 -16.57
N CYS A 296 7.93 9.96 -17.63
CA CYS A 296 9.25 9.94 -18.25
C CYS A 296 10.35 10.29 -17.24
N GLY A 297 11.56 9.76 -17.43
CA GLY A 297 12.68 9.93 -16.48
C GLY A 297 13.25 11.34 -16.34
N HIS A 298 12.62 12.37 -16.91
CA HIS A 298 13.05 13.76 -16.77
C HIS A 298 12.73 14.32 -15.37
N MET A 299 11.60 13.91 -14.77
CA MET A 299 11.17 14.32 -13.42
C MET A 299 12.21 14.00 -12.34
N VAL A 300 12.98 12.93 -12.51
CA VAL A 300 14.02 12.53 -11.55
C VAL A 300 15.41 13.09 -11.88
N ARG A 301 15.61 13.62 -13.10
CA ARG A 301 16.89 14.21 -13.53
C ARG A 301 16.96 15.70 -13.21
N GLU A 302 15.83 16.40 -13.30
CA GLU A 302 15.76 17.81 -12.98
C GLU A 302 15.46 18.01 -11.49
N THR A 303 16.42 18.59 -10.77
CA THR A 303 16.37 18.76 -9.32
C THR A 303 15.15 19.55 -8.86
N ASP A 304 14.80 20.62 -9.58
CA ASP A 304 13.68 21.49 -9.23
C ASP A 304 12.35 20.75 -9.38
N ALA A 305 12.16 20.05 -10.51
CA ALA A 305 10.98 19.21 -10.72
C ALA A 305 10.86 18.11 -9.66
N PHE A 306 11.97 17.48 -9.29
CA PHE A 306 11.95 16.45 -8.24
C PHE A 306 11.63 17.04 -6.86
N ASN A 307 12.11 18.25 -6.55
CA ASN A 307 11.78 18.94 -5.31
C ASN A 307 10.31 19.33 -5.24
N ASP A 308 9.78 19.94 -6.31
CA ASP A 308 8.36 20.30 -6.44
C ASP A 308 7.47 19.06 -6.29
N PHE A 309 7.87 17.93 -6.89
CA PHE A 309 7.19 16.65 -6.71
C PHE A 309 7.17 16.21 -5.25
N LYS A 310 8.32 16.18 -4.56
CA LYS A 310 8.40 15.82 -3.14
C LYS A 310 7.52 16.73 -2.27
N ASP A 311 7.45 18.02 -2.59
CA ASP A 311 6.63 18.95 -1.82
C ASP A 311 5.14 18.75 -2.08
N CYS A 312 4.74 18.35 -3.30
CA CYS A 312 3.38 17.90 -3.58
C CYS A 312 3.03 16.64 -2.77
N ILE A 313 3.92 15.64 -2.71
CA ILE A 313 3.69 14.41 -1.92
C ILE A 313 3.44 14.75 -0.45
N LYS A 314 4.28 15.61 0.14
CA LYS A 314 4.07 16.08 1.53
C LYS A 314 2.76 16.85 1.69
N HIS A 315 2.41 17.71 0.73
CA HIS A 315 1.21 18.54 0.79
C HIS A 315 -0.06 17.69 0.81
N TYR A 316 -0.13 16.70 -0.09
CA TYR A 316 -1.28 15.80 -0.20
C TYR A 316 -1.26 14.65 0.81
N GLN A 317 -0.17 14.48 1.56
CA GLN A 317 0.03 13.40 2.54
C GLN A 317 -0.13 12.01 1.89
N ILE A 318 0.39 11.87 0.68
CA ILE A 318 0.52 10.60 -0.06
C ILE A 318 1.94 10.06 0.16
#